data_AF-A0A8I2KRF1-F1
#
_entry.id   AF-A0A8I2KRF1-F1
#
_cell.length_a   1.000
_cell.length_b   1.000
_cell.length_c   1.000
_cell.angle_alpha   90.00
_cell.angle_beta   90.00
_cell.angle_gamma   90.00
#
_symmetry.space_group_name_H-M   'P 1'
#
loop_
_entity.id
_entity.type
_entity.pdbx_description
1 polymer ?
#
loop_
_entity_poly.entity_id
_entity_poly.type
_entity_poly.pdbx_seq_one_letter_code
_entity_poly.pdbx_strand_id
1 'polypeptide(L)'
;MKPRVKLTNATLISIKSDSEDKVEQALYATFAEDSKNGKKGEALFTTKVMEVIGLEYRTFGADFYTLDAEPKDFEVNVFEFNLMHECMYSPDDLLELRDMLPASC
;
A
#
# COMPACT_ATOMS: atom_id res chain seq x y z
N MET A 1 20.29 -3.73 -14.25
CA MET A 1 19.63 -3.29 -13.00
C MET A 1 18.26 -2.76 -13.35
N LYS A 2 17.19 -3.24 -12.69
CA LYS A 2 15.89 -2.57 -12.80
C LYS A 2 15.97 -1.21 -12.05
N PRO A 3 15.32 -0.15 -12.53
CA PRO A 3 15.33 1.14 -11.86
C PRO A 3 14.68 1.01 -10.47
N ARG A 4 15.29 1.64 -9.45
CA ARG A 4 14.71 1.75 -8.11
C ARG A 4 13.85 3.01 -8.06
N VAL A 5 12.58 2.85 -7.72
CA VAL A 5 11.64 3.97 -7.59
C VAL A 5 11.60 4.39 -6.13
N LYS A 6 11.85 5.67 -5.86
CA LYS A 6 11.80 6.21 -4.49
C LYS A 6 10.38 6.61 -4.12
N LEU A 7 9.94 6.14 -2.96
CA LEU A 7 8.63 6.44 -2.40
C LEU A 7 8.77 7.11 -1.03
N THR A 8 7.76 7.89 -0.67
CA THR A 8 7.60 8.58 0.61
C THR A 8 6.19 8.41 1.14
N ASN A 9 5.98 8.64 2.44
CA ASN A 9 4.69 8.51 3.13
C ASN A 9 4.08 7.11 2.96
N ALA A 10 4.93 6.09 3.03
CA ALA A 10 4.52 4.73 2.78
C ALA A 10 3.71 4.15 3.94
N THR A 11 2.73 3.31 3.59
CA THR A 11 1.92 2.52 4.48
C THR A 11 1.89 1.08 3.96
N LEU A 12 2.26 0.14 4.80
CA LEU A 12 2.19 -1.29 4.54
C LEU A 12 0.80 -1.79 4.97
N ILE A 13 0.00 -2.16 3.99
CA ILE A 13 -1.35 -2.65 4.15
C ILE A 13 -1.30 -4.16 4.34
N SER A 14 -1.72 -4.64 5.51
CA SER A 14 -1.86 -6.06 5.83
C SER A 14 -3.32 -6.47 5.66
N ILE A 15 -3.57 -7.37 4.72
CA ILE A 15 -4.90 -7.83 4.32
C ILE A 15 -5.22 -9.11 5.08
N LYS A 16 -6.17 -9.02 6.01
CA LYS A 16 -6.71 -10.18 6.72
C LYS A 16 -7.78 -10.87 5.88
N SER A 17 -7.57 -12.16 5.64
CA SER A 17 -8.55 -13.06 5.05
C SER A 17 -8.84 -14.19 6.03
N ASP A 18 -10.12 -14.54 6.19
CA ASP A 18 -10.55 -15.66 7.05
C ASP A 18 -10.12 -17.03 6.48
N SER A 19 -9.72 -17.09 5.21
CA SER A 19 -9.46 -18.34 4.48
C SER A 19 -7.98 -18.66 4.25
N GLU A 20 -7.04 -17.78 4.61
CA GLU A 20 -5.61 -18.00 4.35
C GLU A 20 -4.75 -17.89 5.61
N ASP A 21 -3.85 -18.86 5.81
CA ASP A 21 -2.83 -18.84 6.87
C ASP A 21 -1.78 -17.72 6.66
N LYS A 22 -1.74 -17.10 5.48
CA LYS A 22 -0.78 -16.05 5.12
C LYS A 22 -1.50 -14.72 4.93
N VAL A 23 -1.09 -13.72 5.72
CA VAL A 23 -1.49 -12.33 5.53
C VAL A 23 -0.90 -11.83 4.23
N GLU A 24 -1.75 -11.47 3.27
CA GLU A 24 -1.31 -10.79 2.06
C GLU A 24 -0.98 -9.34 2.37
N GLN A 25 0.08 -8.81 1.77
CA GLN A 25 0.51 -7.44 2.01
C GLN A 25 0.54 -6.64 0.73
N ALA A 26 0.19 -5.36 0.82
CA ALA A 26 0.26 -4.39 -0.25
C ALA A 26 0.88 -3.09 0.28
N LEU A 27 1.44 -2.29 -0.62
CA LEU A 27 2.03 -0.99 -0.31
C LEU A 27 1.18 0.13 -0.89
N TYR A 28 0.85 1.11 -0.05
CA TYR A 28 0.38 2.44 -0.43
C TYR A 28 1.47 3.46 -0.15
N ALA A 29 1.79 4.34 -1.10
CA ALA A 29 2.79 5.39 -0.88
C ALA A 29 2.62 6.52 -1.90
N THR A 30 3.52 7.50 -1.87
CA THR A 30 3.60 8.56 -2.89
C THR A 30 5.00 8.60 -3.51
N PHE A 31 5.10 9.00 -4.78
CA PHE A 31 6.41 9.17 -5.41
C PHE A 31 7.20 10.33 -4.78
N ALA A 32 8.45 10.09 -4.38
CA ALA A 32 9.28 11.11 -3.75
C ALA A 32 9.83 12.14 -4.75
N GLU A 33 9.99 11.74 -6.02
CA GLU A 33 10.50 12.55 -7.12
C GLU A 33 9.84 12.13 -8.44
N ASP A 34 9.94 12.98 -9.47
CA ASP A 34 9.43 12.64 -10.80
C ASP A 34 10.17 11.42 -11.34
N SER A 35 9.41 10.40 -11.70
CA SER A 35 9.92 9.15 -12.22
C SER A 35 9.22 8.81 -13.54
N LYS A 36 9.73 7.79 -14.25
CA LYS A 36 9.02 7.25 -15.42
C LYS A 36 7.68 6.62 -15.05
N ASN A 37 7.49 6.26 -13.78
CA ASN A 37 6.35 5.50 -13.29
C ASN A 37 5.27 6.39 -12.68
N GLY A 38 5.58 7.66 -12.39
CA GLY A 38 4.66 8.60 -11.75
C GLY A 38 5.34 9.91 -11.38
N LYS A 39 4.52 10.93 -11.11
CA LYS A 39 4.97 12.27 -10.74
C LYS A 39 5.15 12.40 -9.24
N LYS A 40 6.02 13.31 -8.81
CA LYS A 40 6.21 13.60 -7.38
C LYS A 40 4.86 13.90 -6.69
N GLY A 41 4.61 13.21 -5.58
CA GLY A 41 3.41 13.33 -4.76
C GLY A 41 2.19 12.56 -5.27
N GLU A 42 2.26 11.94 -6.45
CA GLU A 42 1.21 11.06 -6.96
C GLU A 42 1.16 9.78 -6.11
N ALA A 43 -0.06 9.31 -5.82
CA ALA A 43 -0.27 8.10 -5.04
C ALA A 43 0.04 6.85 -5.87
N LEU A 44 0.68 5.89 -5.22
CA LEU A 44 0.93 4.56 -5.73
C LEU A 44 0.19 3.56 -4.85
N PHE A 45 -0.58 2.70 -5.49
CA PHE A 45 -1.17 1.54 -4.87
C PHE A 45 -0.60 0.29 -5.54
N THR A 46 0.04 -0.58 -4.77
CA THR A 46 0.61 -1.83 -5.29
C THR A 46 -0.33 -2.99 -5.05
N THR A 47 -0.29 -4.00 -5.92
CA THR A 47 -1.21 -5.13 -5.85
C THR A 47 -0.80 -6.15 -4.78
N LYS A 48 0.50 -6.45 -4.66
CA LYS A 48 1.03 -7.42 -3.68
C LYS A 48 2.52 -7.22 -3.44
N VAL A 49 2.94 -7.18 -2.18
CA VAL A 49 4.34 -7.24 -1.75
C VAL A 49 4.80 -8.70 -1.73
N MET A 50 5.93 -8.96 -2.37
CA MET A 50 6.51 -10.29 -2.54
C MET A 50 7.73 -10.51 -1.66
N GLU A 51 8.53 -9.47 -1.45
CA GLU A 51 9.80 -9.54 -0.71
C GLU A 51 10.10 -8.16 -0.11
N VAL A 52 10.60 -8.18 1.14
CA VAL A 52 10.98 -6.98 1.90
C VAL A 52 12.40 -7.18 2.42
N ILE A 53 13.29 -6.23 2.11
CA ILE A 53 14.68 -6.22 2.57
C ILE A 53 14.97 -4.83 3.14
N GLY A 54 14.73 -4.65 4.45
CA GLY A 54 14.80 -3.34 5.09
C GLY A 54 13.76 -2.39 4.47
N LEU A 55 14.22 -1.32 3.81
CA LEU A 55 13.36 -0.35 3.13
C LEU A 55 13.17 -0.64 1.63
N GLU A 56 13.69 -1.77 1.13
CA GLU A 56 13.49 -2.21 -0.25
C GLU A 56 12.29 -3.16 -0.35
N TYR A 57 11.31 -2.78 -1.15
CA TYR A 57 10.06 -3.52 -1.36
C TYR A 57 9.99 -3.97 -2.80
N ARG A 58 9.81 -5.28 -2.98
CA ARG A 58 9.55 -5.87 -4.29
C ARG A 58 8.09 -6.29 -4.37
N THR A 59 7.40 -5.85 -5.40
CA THR A 59 5.99 -6.17 -5.59
C THR A 59 5.76 -7.08 -6.79
N PHE A 60 4.61 -7.76 -6.78
CA PHE A 60 4.15 -8.56 -7.90
C PHE A 60 3.89 -7.65 -9.11
N GLY A 61 4.35 -8.06 -10.29
CA GLY A 61 4.14 -7.33 -11.54
C GLY A 61 4.98 -6.07 -11.77
N ALA A 62 5.78 -5.58 -10.80
CA ALA A 62 6.45 -4.28 -10.91
C ALA A 62 7.92 -4.21 -10.42
N ASP A 63 8.44 -2.98 -10.44
CA ASP A 63 9.79 -2.53 -10.11
C ASP A 63 10.15 -2.71 -8.63
N PHE A 64 11.42 -2.43 -8.32
CA PHE A 64 11.91 -2.37 -6.94
C PHE A 64 11.64 -0.97 -6.38
N TYR A 65 10.91 -0.90 -5.28
CA TYR A 65 10.65 0.35 -4.57
C TYR A 65 11.60 0.49 -3.39
N THR A 66 12.05 1.72 -3.15
CA THR A 66 12.84 2.07 -1.97
C THR A 66 12.08 3.12 -1.20
N LEU A 67 11.78 2.83 0.06
CA LEU A 67 11.16 3.78 0.97
C LEU A 67 12.22 4.68 1.59
N ASP A 68 11.86 5.93 1.85
CA ASP A 68 12.70 6.89 2.56
C ASP A 68 12.68 6.71 4.09
N ALA A 69 11.63 6.07 4.61
CA ALA A 69 11.44 5.71 6.00
C ALA A 69 10.67 4.39 6.15
N GLU A 70 10.64 3.84 7.37
CA GLU A 70 9.79 2.69 7.68
C GLU A 70 8.31 3.04 7.43
N PRO A 71 7.55 2.17 6.76
CA PRO A 71 6.16 2.44 6.49
C PRO A 71 5.32 2.32 7.76
N LYS A 72 4.21 3.04 7.81
CA LYS A 72 3.18 2.78 8.83
C LYS A 72 2.51 1.44 8.54
N ASP A 73 2.15 0.69 9.57
CA ASP A 73 1.33 -0.51 9.40
C ASP A 73 -0.16 -0.14 9.40
N PHE A 74 -0.90 -0.75 8.49
CA PHE A 74 -2.34 -0.57 8.40
C PHE A 74 -3.04 -1.88 8.09
N GLU A 75 -4.04 -2.23 8.89
CA GLU A 75 -4.73 -3.50 8.78
C GLU A 75 -6.14 -3.32 8.22
N VAL A 76 -6.46 -4.16 7.24
CA VAL A 76 -7.73 -4.15 6.52
C VAL A 76 -8.21 -5.58 6.29
N ASN A 77 -9.52 -5.76 6.16
CA ASN A 77 -10.06 -6.98 5.56
C ASN A 77 -10.05 -6.90 4.01
N VAL A 78 -10.38 -8.00 3.35
CA VAL A 78 -10.42 -8.07 1.88
C VAL A 78 -11.39 -7.03 1.26
N PHE A 79 -12.54 -6.80 1.89
CA PHE A 79 -13.52 -5.84 1.38
C PHE A 79 -12.98 -4.40 1.42
N GLU A 80 -12.42 -4.01 2.56
CA GLU A 80 -11.80 -2.70 2.75
C GLU A 80 -10.61 -2.49 1.81
N PHE A 81 -9.78 -3.50 1.63
CA PHE A 81 -8.68 -3.45 0.66
C PHE A 81 -9.19 -3.21 -0.77
N ASN A 82 -10.19 -3.97 -1.21
CA ASN A 82 -10.76 -3.79 -2.54
C ASN A 82 -11.35 -2.40 -2.73
N LEU A 83 -12.06 -1.88 -1.72
CA LEU A 83 -12.60 -0.53 -1.74
C LEU A 83 -11.47 0.52 -1.88
N MET A 84 -10.40 0.39 -1.09
CA MET A 84 -9.25 1.28 -1.19
C MET A 84 -8.61 1.22 -2.57
N HIS A 85 -8.37 0.01 -3.09
CA HIS A 85 -7.68 -0.19 -4.36
C HIS A 85 -8.51 0.29 -5.56
N GLU A 86 -9.83 0.06 -5.58
CA GLU A 86 -10.71 0.46 -6.67
C GLU A 86 -10.99 1.97 -6.69
N CYS A 87 -11.12 2.59 -5.53
CA CYS A 87 -11.37 4.02 -5.41
C CYS A 87 -10.10 4.87 -5.25
N MET A 88 -8.92 4.23 -5.19
CA MET A 88 -7.63 4.87 -4.88
C MET A 88 -7.66 5.65 -3.55
N TYR A 89 -8.42 5.15 -2.57
CA TYR A 89 -8.48 5.76 -1.24
C TYR A 89 -7.17 5.54 -0.48
N SER A 90 -6.75 6.59 0.20
CA SER A 90 -5.67 6.51 1.18
C SER A 90 -6.11 5.74 2.43
N PRO A 91 -5.15 5.27 3.25
CA PRO A 91 -5.46 4.72 4.57
C PRO A 91 -6.28 5.68 5.45
N ASP A 92 -6.02 6.98 5.36
CA ASP A 92 -6.74 8.01 6.13
C ASP A 92 -8.19 8.16 5.62
N ASP A 93 -8.42 8.14 4.31
CA ASP A 93 -9.77 8.15 3.74
C ASP A 93 -10.61 6.94 4.22
N LEU A 94 -9.98 5.75 4.30
CA LEU A 94 -10.68 4.57 4.82
C LEU A 94 -10.99 4.71 6.32
N LEU A 95 -10.09 5.31 7.11
CA LEU A 95 -10.35 5.57 8.53
C LEU A 95 -11.55 6.51 8.70
N GLU A 96 -11.63 7.58 7.92
CA GLU A 96 -12.79 8.47 7.93
C GLU A 96 -14.08 7.72 7.56
N LEU A 97 -14.03 6.84 6.55
CA LEU A 97 -15.17 6.01 6.16
C LEU A 97 -15.60 5.03 7.26
N ARG A 98 -14.64 4.42 7.98
CA ARG A 98 -14.91 3.55 9.13
C ARG A 98 -15.65 4.30 10.24
N ASP A 99 -15.28 5.56 10.48
CA ASP A 99 -15.92 6.40 11.49
C ASP A 99 -17.33 6.86 11.07
N MET A 100 -17.58 7.00 9.76
CA MET A 100 -18.89 7.36 9.22
C MET A 100 -19.86 6.19 9.13
N LEU A 101 -19.35 4.95 9.03
CA LEU A 101 -20.16 3.75 9.05
C LEU A 101 -20.51 3.40 10.49
N PRO A 102 -21.80 3.26 10.86
CA PRO A 102 -22.15 2.80 12.19
C PRO A 102 -21.51 1.43 12.44
N ALA A 103 -20.84 1.27 13.58
CA ALA A 103 -20.28 -0.01 14.01
C ALA A 103 -21.41 -1.00 14.31
N SER A 104 -22.00 -1.62 13.28
CA SER A 104 -23.00 -2.69 13.36
C SER A 104 -23.13 -3.33 11.97
N CYS A 105 -22.82 -4.61 11.77
CA CYS A 105 -23.51 -5.76 12.38
C CYS A 105 -22.57 -6.94 12.61
#